data_AF-A0AAU9PAC7-F1
#
_entry.id   AF-A0AAU9PAC7-F1
#
_cell.length_a   1.000
_cell.length_b   1.000
_cell.length_c   1.000
_cell.angle_alpha   90.00
_cell.angle_beta   90.00
_cell.angle_gamma   90.00
#
_symmetry.space_group_name_H-M   'P 1'
#
loop_
_entity.id
_entity.type
_entity.pdbx_description
1 polymer ?
#
loop_
_entity_poly.entity_id
_entity_poly.type
_entity_poly.pdbx_seq_one_letter_code
_entity_poly.pdbx_strand_id
1 'polypeptide(L)'
;MAESNGYPTYCDQQSRSRSSSTSTTSIHVTALDGLVNVNSLFTIAVFVGLSLTTPGQRSLENRSACDADISVAKKLLVFEVVSFSFFLFSSLVAQGLKLAINLLNSTDVDEAFRAHINLKALRFGMLGSAIGSVMGCLFLMLSMVNVIEIRLGMLSCGSRSTVNAVASMIVLVTSALLVYISTAVYAFLH
;
A
#
# COMPACT_ATOMS: atom_id res chain seq x y z
N MET A 1 39.26 21.23 -53.30
CA MET A 1 38.47 20.15 -52.67
C MET A 1 37.37 20.86 -51.88
N ALA A 2 36.26 21.32 -52.47
CA ALA A 2 35.23 20.66 -53.29
C ALA A 2 34.38 19.64 -52.50
N GLU A 3 33.06 19.82 -52.61
CA GLU A 3 31.92 18.93 -52.28
C GLU A 3 31.41 18.94 -50.83
N SER A 4 30.10 18.83 -50.54
CA SER A 4 28.84 18.94 -51.29
C SER A 4 27.71 18.72 -50.26
N ASN A 5 26.53 19.30 -50.50
CA ASN A 5 25.28 19.09 -49.75
C ASN A 5 24.88 17.60 -49.68
N GLY A 6 24.17 17.21 -48.61
CA GLY A 6 23.44 15.94 -48.59
C GLY A 6 22.66 15.67 -47.30
N TYR A 7 21.46 16.23 -47.18
CA TYR A 7 20.39 15.59 -46.38
C TYR A 7 20.01 14.26 -47.03
N PRO A 8 19.58 13.27 -46.23
CA PRO A 8 18.49 12.42 -46.67
C PRO A 8 17.29 12.43 -45.71
N THR A 9 16.16 12.23 -46.38
CA THR A 9 14.77 12.24 -45.94
C THR A 9 14.34 10.82 -45.53
N TYR A 10 13.49 10.73 -44.50
CA TYR A 10 12.43 9.75 -44.18
C TYR A 10 12.40 8.32 -44.79
N CYS A 11 12.15 7.31 -43.94
CA CYS A 11 11.18 6.19 -44.10
C CYS A 11 11.15 5.40 -42.76
N ASP A 12 10.07 5.44 -41.96
CA ASP A 12 8.84 4.62 -42.00
C ASP A 12 8.98 3.19 -41.41
N GLN A 13 7.86 2.70 -40.83
CA GLN A 13 7.53 1.33 -40.41
C GLN A 13 7.86 0.81 -38.99
N GLN A 14 6.89 1.06 -38.10
CA GLN A 14 5.90 0.08 -37.63
C GLN A 14 6.35 -1.35 -37.22
N SER A 15 6.10 -1.65 -35.92
CA SER A 15 5.60 -2.91 -35.35
C SER A 15 6.31 -4.25 -35.65
N ARG A 16 6.92 -4.88 -34.61
CA ARG A 16 6.48 -6.17 -34.02
C ARG A 16 7.50 -6.78 -33.02
N SER A 17 7.04 -6.92 -31.77
CA SER A 17 7.12 -8.10 -30.90
C SER A 17 8.43 -8.90 -30.67
N ARG A 18 8.74 -9.00 -29.36
CA ARG A 18 9.08 -10.21 -28.56
C ARG A 18 10.56 -10.55 -28.29
N SER A 19 10.89 -10.44 -27.00
CA SER A 19 11.46 -11.49 -26.11
C SER A 19 12.88 -11.31 -25.54
N SER A 20 12.95 -11.66 -24.23
CA SER A 20 14.09 -12.08 -23.38
C SER A 20 15.20 -11.06 -23.05
N SER A 21 15.20 -10.48 -21.84
CA SER A 21 16.00 -10.89 -20.64
C SER A 21 17.51 -10.72 -20.86
N THR A 22 18.34 -10.03 -20.07
CA THR A 22 18.48 -9.84 -18.61
C THR A 22 19.71 -8.87 -18.52
N SER A 23 19.77 -7.77 -17.77
CA SER A 23 20.21 -7.69 -16.36
C SER A 23 21.03 -6.40 -16.14
N THR A 24 20.85 -5.78 -14.97
CA THR A 24 21.78 -4.94 -14.18
C THR A 24 22.20 -3.56 -14.71
N THR A 25 21.57 -2.49 -14.20
CA THR A 25 22.10 -1.56 -13.17
C THR A 25 21.56 -0.14 -13.35
N SER A 26 20.55 0.24 -12.57
CA SER A 26 20.42 1.60 -12.01
C SER A 26 19.34 1.60 -10.93
N ILE A 27 19.56 0.76 -9.92
CA ILE A 27 18.91 0.87 -8.62
C ILE A 27 19.63 2.00 -7.89
N HIS A 28 19.24 3.23 -8.16
CA HIS A 28 19.33 4.31 -7.18
C HIS A 28 18.45 5.46 -7.67
N VAL A 29 17.59 5.96 -6.79
CA VAL A 29 16.55 7.01 -6.94
C VAL A 29 15.09 6.54 -7.12
N THR A 30 14.80 5.25 -7.37
CA THR A 30 13.38 4.79 -7.46
C THR A 30 12.78 4.28 -6.14
N ALA A 31 13.59 4.03 -5.11
CA ALA A 31 13.09 3.51 -3.83
C ALA A 31 12.53 4.59 -2.87
N LEU A 32 12.73 5.88 -3.17
CA LEU A 32 12.12 6.98 -2.42
C LEU A 32 10.73 7.35 -2.99
N ASP A 33 10.52 7.13 -4.29
CA ASP A 33 9.26 7.39 -5.00
C ASP A 33 8.14 6.42 -4.61
N GLY A 34 8.51 5.21 -4.15
CA GLY A 34 7.56 4.24 -3.63
C GLY A 34 6.82 4.72 -2.38
N LEU A 35 7.42 5.59 -1.56
CA LEU A 35 6.88 6.00 -0.26
C LEU A 35 5.87 7.14 -0.36
N VAL A 36 6.16 8.13 -1.22
CA VAL A 36 5.23 9.24 -1.53
C VAL A 36 3.97 8.68 -2.21
N ASN A 37 4.14 7.59 -2.96
CA ASN A 37 3.05 6.90 -3.62
C ASN A 37 2.13 6.16 -2.63
N VAL A 38 2.63 5.36 -1.66
CA VAL A 38 1.73 4.60 -0.76
C VAL A 38 0.90 5.52 0.14
N ASN A 39 1.50 6.57 0.70
CA ASN A 39 0.78 7.52 1.56
C ASN A 39 -0.30 8.30 0.78
N SER A 40 -0.02 8.68 -0.46
CA SER A 40 -0.99 9.36 -1.33
C SER A 40 -2.08 8.41 -1.83
N LEU A 41 -1.74 7.19 -2.25
CA LEU A 41 -2.71 6.19 -2.71
C LEU A 41 -3.71 5.85 -1.60
N PHE A 42 -3.20 5.80 -0.39
CA PHE A 42 -3.99 5.54 0.78
C PHE A 42 -4.86 6.74 1.22
N THR A 43 -4.36 7.97 1.05
CA THR A 43 -5.21 9.19 1.16
C THR A 43 -6.32 9.20 0.12
N ILE A 44 -6.01 8.81 -1.13
CA ILE A 44 -7.00 8.69 -2.21
C ILE A 44 -8.06 7.65 -1.86
N ALA A 45 -7.66 6.50 -1.29
CA ALA A 45 -8.59 5.49 -0.81
C ALA A 45 -9.59 6.08 0.19
N VAL A 46 -9.13 6.85 1.19
CA VAL A 46 -9.99 7.56 2.16
C VAL A 46 -11.03 8.44 1.48
N PHE A 47 -10.62 9.24 0.50
CA PHE A 47 -11.55 10.11 -0.24
C PHE A 47 -12.54 9.33 -1.12
N VAL A 48 -12.09 8.21 -1.71
CA VAL A 48 -12.95 7.30 -2.46
C VAL A 48 -13.95 6.63 -1.52
N GLY A 49 -13.53 6.12 -0.36
CA GLY A 49 -14.41 5.51 0.63
C GLY A 49 -15.47 6.49 1.14
N LEU A 50 -15.09 7.74 1.42
CA LEU A 50 -16.04 8.83 1.74
C LEU A 50 -17.08 9.04 0.63
N SER A 51 -16.64 9.10 -0.64
CA SER A 51 -17.53 9.29 -1.79
C SER A 51 -18.53 8.15 -1.97
N LEU A 52 -18.17 6.94 -1.55
CA LEU A 52 -19.02 5.74 -1.64
C LEU A 52 -20.06 5.65 -0.51
N THR A 53 -19.93 6.43 0.56
CA THR A 53 -20.89 6.43 1.67
C THR A 53 -22.13 7.32 1.44
N THR A 54 -22.40 7.71 0.18
CA THR A 54 -23.58 8.52 -0.15
C THR A 54 -24.86 7.74 0.21
N PRO A 55 -25.70 8.25 1.13
CA PRO A 55 -26.88 7.53 1.60
C PRO A 55 -27.88 7.31 0.45
N GLY A 56 -28.40 6.09 0.33
CA GLY A 56 -29.41 5.72 -0.67
C GLY A 56 -28.89 5.00 -1.92
N GLN A 57 -27.64 4.53 -1.95
CA GLN A 57 -27.19 3.63 -3.01
C GLN A 57 -27.87 2.26 -2.86
N ARG A 58 -28.56 1.81 -3.92
CA ARG A 58 -29.05 0.43 -4.01
C ARG A 58 -27.89 -0.49 -4.34
N SER A 59 -27.80 -1.60 -3.62
CA SER A 59 -26.91 -2.70 -3.95
C SER A 59 -27.20 -3.23 -5.37
N LEU A 60 -26.19 -3.82 -6.01
CA LEU A 60 -26.37 -4.59 -7.25
C LEU A 60 -27.28 -5.83 -7.07
N GLU A 61 -27.60 -6.19 -5.82
CA GLU A 61 -28.58 -7.21 -5.48
C GLU A 61 -30.01 -6.65 -5.63
N ASN A 62 -30.83 -7.22 -6.53
CA ASN A 62 -32.18 -6.75 -6.85
C ASN A 62 -33.23 -6.92 -5.72
N ARG A 63 -32.78 -7.27 -4.49
CA ARG A 63 -33.62 -7.48 -3.32
C ARG A 63 -33.32 -6.38 -2.29
N SER A 64 -34.33 -5.56 -1.99
CA SER A 64 -34.23 -4.49 -0.98
C SER A 64 -33.94 -4.99 0.44
N ALA A 65 -34.15 -6.28 0.72
CA ALA A 65 -33.78 -6.90 2.00
C ALA A 65 -32.26 -7.13 2.16
N CYS A 66 -31.50 -6.99 1.07
CA CYS A 66 -30.05 -7.23 1.03
C CYS A 66 -29.23 -5.94 0.87
N ASP A 67 -29.90 -4.77 0.88
CA ASP A 67 -29.23 -3.48 0.86
C ASP A 67 -28.44 -3.28 2.15
N ALA A 68 -27.22 -2.75 2.01
CA ALA A 68 -26.37 -2.47 3.15
C ALA A 68 -26.95 -1.32 3.99
N ASP A 69 -26.97 -1.51 5.30
CA ASP A 69 -27.50 -0.52 6.22
C ASP A 69 -26.53 0.67 6.41
N ILE A 70 -27.07 1.82 6.80
CA ILE A 70 -26.31 3.05 7.10
C ILE A 70 -25.25 2.80 8.20
N SER A 71 -25.48 1.82 9.08
CA SER A 71 -24.49 1.39 10.07
C SER A 71 -23.20 0.84 9.45
N VAL A 72 -23.27 0.13 8.31
CA VAL A 72 -22.11 -0.40 7.58
C VAL A 72 -21.31 0.74 6.96
N ALA A 73 -21.98 1.74 6.39
CA ALA A 73 -21.33 2.95 5.87
C ALA A 73 -20.59 3.74 6.97
N LYS A 74 -21.19 3.87 8.16
CA LYS A 74 -20.51 4.52 9.30
C LYS A 74 -19.28 3.72 9.76
N LYS A 75 -19.37 2.39 9.77
CA LYS A 75 -18.25 1.50 10.15
C LYS A 75 -17.11 1.56 9.13
N LEU A 76 -17.43 1.62 7.85
CA LEU A 76 -16.47 1.86 6.76
C LEU A 76 -15.62 3.10 7.07
N LEU A 77 -16.25 4.26 7.31
CA LEU A 77 -15.51 5.51 7.57
C LEU A 77 -14.61 5.41 8.81
N VAL A 78 -15.11 4.80 9.89
CA VAL A 78 -14.31 4.64 11.12
C VAL A 78 -13.10 3.75 10.86
N PHE A 79 -13.28 2.59 10.21
CA PHE A 79 -12.18 1.68 9.93
C PHE A 79 -11.16 2.28 8.96
N GLU A 80 -11.63 3.04 7.98
CA GLU A 80 -10.79 3.74 7.03
C GLU A 80 -9.93 4.83 7.72
N VAL A 81 -10.52 5.73 8.50
CA VAL A 81 -9.78 6.76 9.24
C VAL A 81 -8.80 6.16 10.26
N VAL A 82 -9.22 5.10 10.95
CA VAL A 82 -8.38 4.42 11.94
C VAL A 82 -7.21 3.71 11.27
N SER A 83 -7.47 2.94 10.20
CA SER A 83 -6.41 2.36 9.38
C SER A 83 -5.45 3.45 8.90
N PHE A 84 -5.98 4.66 8.67
CA PHE A 84 -5.21 5.75 8.12
C PHE A 84 -4.21 6.36 9.05
N SER A 85 -4.64 6.54 10.28
CA SER A 85 -3.77 6.94 11.36
C SER A 85 -2.62 5.93 11.54
N PHE A 86 -2.91 4.62 11.47
CA PHE A 86 -1.89 3.58 11.63
C PHE A 86 -0.88 3.51 10.48
N PHE A 87 -1.32 3.62 9.23
CA PHE A 87 -0.41 3.65 8.09
C PHE A 87 0.43 4.93 8.04
N LEU A 88 -0.18 6.08 8.33
CA LEU A 88 0.57 7.33 8.45
C LEU A 88 1.61 7.23 9.57
N PHE A 89 1.22 6.72 10.74
CA PHE A 89 2.14 6.53 11.85
C PHE A 89 3.29 5.60 11.46
N SER A 90 3.00 4.44 10.88
CA SER A 90 4.00 3.47 10.41
C SER A 90 4.98 4.11 9.41
N SER A 91 4.45 4.88 8.46
CA SER A 91 5.23 5.57 7.42
C SER A 91 6.08 6.69 7.99
N LEU A 92 5.55 7.51 8.89
CA LEU A 92 6.28 8.59 9.57
C LEU A 92 7.41 8.02 10.44
N VAL A 93 7.17 6.93 11.16
CA VAL A 93 8.21 6.25 11.94
C VAL A 93 9.30 5.71 11.01
N ALA A 94 8.95 5.04 9.92
CA ALA A 94 9.93 4.53 8.95
C ALA A 94 10.75 5.66 8.29
N GLN A 95 10.11 6.77 7.94
CA GLN A 95 10.76 7.95 7.37
C GLN A 95 11.69 8.64 8.37
N GLY A 96 11.21 8.87 9.59
CA GLY A 96 12.00 9.44 10.68
C GLY A 96 13.19 8.55 11.01
N LEU A 97 13.01 7.23 10.95
CA LEU A 97 14.06 6.25 11.16
C LEU A 97 15.15 6.32 10.08
N LYS A 98 14.74 6.38 8.81
CA LYS A 98 15.66 6.51 7.67
C LYS A 98 16.45 7.82 7.72
N LEU A 99 15.79 8.92 8.08
CA LEU A 99 16.43 10.22 8.29
C LEU A 99 17.42 10.16 9.46
N ALA A 100 17.01 9.57 10.59
CA ALA A 100 17.87 9.40 11.75
C ALA A 100 19.14 8.63 11.37
N ILE A 101 19.03 7.45 10.74
CA ILE A 101 20.19 6.68 10.26
C ILE A 101 21.11 7.53 9.37
N ASN A 102 20.54 8.27 8.43
CA ASN A 102 21.32 9.10 7.50
C ASN A 102 22.16 10.17 8.24
N LEU A 103 21.57 10.85 9.23
CA LEU A 103 22.28 11.82 10.07
C LEU A 103 23.29 11.19 11.04
N LEU A 104 23.01 9.97 11.54
CA LEU A 104 23.97 9.22 12.34
C LEU A 104 25.22 8.90 11.51
N ASN A 105 25.03 8.42 10.28
CA ASN A 105 26.12 8.05 9.37
C ASN A 105 26.94 9.23 8.84
N SER A 106 26.48 10.48 9.01
CA SER A 106 27.23 11.67 8.61
C SER A 106 28.03 12.32 9.75
N THR A 107 27.94 11.80 10.98
CA THR A 107 28.53 12.40 12.18
C THR A 107 29.46 11.40 12.87
N ASP A 108 30.65 11.17 12.29
CA ASP A 108 31.70 10.24 12.76
C ASP A 108 32.43 10.73 14.05
N VAL A 109 31.71 10.88 15.16
CA VAL A 109 32.33 11.12 16.48
C VAL A 109 31.66 10.27 17.57
N ASP A 110 32.44 9.31 18.09
CA ASP A 110 32.15 8.35 19.18
C ASP A 110 31.04 7.30 18.94
N GLU A 111 31.39 6.33 18.08
CA GLU A 111 30.57 5.23 17.57
C GLU A 111 30.03 4.24 18.62
N ALA A 112 30.81 3.91 19.68
CA ALA A 112 30.52 2.72 20.49
C ALA A 112 29.33 2.88 21.46
N PHE A 113 29.11 4.08 22.02
CA PHE A 113 28.03 4.31 22.99
C PHE A 113 26.74 4.78 22.30
N ARG A 114 26.86 5.55 21.21
CA ARG A 114 25.72 6.08 20.45
C ARG A 114 25.06 5.02 19.56
N ALA A 115 25.82 4.05 19.05
CA ALA A 115 25.29 2.94 18.27
C ALA A 115 24.33 2.07 19.09
N HIS A 116 24.62 1.77 20.36
CA HIS A 116 23.81 0.88 21.18
C HIS A 116 22.44 1.47 21.58
N ILE A 117 22.40 2.78 21.92
CA ILE A 117 21.15 3.46 22.29
C ILE A 117 20.25 3.65 21.07
N ASN A 118 20.83 4.05 19.92
CA ASN A 118 20.07 4.15 18.69
C ASN A 118 19.61 2.78 18.19
N LEU A 119 20.37 1.69 18.34
CA LEU A 119 19.90 0.35 17.92
C LEU A 119 18.61 -0.08 18.62
N LYS A 120 18.48 0.21 19.93
CA LYS A 120 17.25 -0.07 20.67
C LYS A 120 16.09 0.81 20.22
N ALA A 121 16.31 2.12 20.06
CA ALA A 121 15.29 3.03 19.53
C ALA A 121 14.90 2.66 18.08
N LEU A 122 15.88 2.21 17.28
CA LEU A 122 15.71 1.81 15.89
C LEU A 122 14.86 0.55 15.79
N ARG A 123 15.17 -0.44 16.63
CA ARG A 123 14.42 -1.70 16.74
C ARG A 123 13.00 -1.46 17.22
N PHE A 124 12.82 -0.58 18.21
CA PHE A 124 11.49 -0.23 18.71
C PHE A 124 10.67 0.55 17.66
N GLY A 125 11.31 1.46 16.93
CA GLY A 125 10.71 2.18 15.81
C GLY A 125 10.31 1.26 14.66
N MET A 126 11.19 0.34 14.26
CA MET A 126 10.89 -0.65 13.22
C MET A 126 9.77 -1.59 13.67
N LEU A 127 9.78 -2.06 14.92
CA LEU A 127 8.74 -2.95 15.45
C LEU A 127 7.40 -2.23 15.56
N GLY A 128 7.40 -1.00 16.07
CA GLY A 128 6.21 -0.15 16.15
C GLY A 128 5.65 0.18 14.76
N SER A 129 6.51 0.46 13.79
CA SER A 129 6.13 0.67 12.40
C SER A 129 5.52 -0.61 11.78
N ALA A 130 6.12 -1.78 12.04
CA ALA A 130 5.61 -3.05 11.55
C ALA A 130 4.24 -3.41 12.15
N ILE A 131 4.07 -3.27 13.47
CA ILE A 131 2.79 -3.48 14.15
C ILE A 131 1.74 -2.50 13.63
N GLY A 132 2.10 -1.22 13.50
CA GLY A 132 1.23 -0.19 12.93
C GLY A 132 0.78 -0.55 11.52
N SER A 133 1.69 -1.03 10.67
CA SER A 133 1.36 -1.47 9.31
C SER A 133 0.40 -2.67 9.29
N VAL A 134 0.64 -3.68 10.13
CA VAL A 134 -0.25 -4.84 10.27
C VAL A 134 -1.65 -4.41 10.72
N MET A 135 -1.74 -3.59 11.78
CA MET A 135 -3.02 -3.09 12.28
C MET A 135 -3.74 -2.24 11.20
N GLY A 136 -3.01 -1.38 10.49
CA GLY A 136 -3.54 -0.62 9.35
C GLY A 136 -4.13 -1.54 8.28
N CYS A 137 -3.40 -2.59 7.89
CA CYS A 137 -3.85 -3.56 6.87
C CYS A 137 -5.13 -4.29 7.31
N LEU A 138 -5.26 -4.65 8.59
CA LEU A 138 -6.45 -5.33 9.10
C LEU A 138 -7.68 -4.41 9.07
N PHE A 139 -7.54 -3.17 9.54
CA PHE A 139 -8.65 -2.20 9.49
C PHE A 139 -9.04 -1.82 8.05
N LEU A 140 -8.06 -1.70 7.15
CA LEU A 140 -8.33 -1.53 5.73
C LEU A 140 -9.08 -2.72 5.13
N MET A 141 -8.69 -3.94 5.52
CA MET A 141 -9.37 -5.13 5.05
C MET A 141 -10.85 -5.09 5.44
N LEU A 142 -11.14 -4.79 6.71
CA LEU A 142 -12.51 -4.65 7.21
C LEU A 142 -13.28 -3.55 6.49
N SER A 143 -12.64 -2.41 6.19
CA SER A 143 -13.27 -1.34 5.42
C SER A 143 -13.65 -1.80 4.00
N MET A 144 -12.75 -2.51 3.31
CA MET A 144 -13.03 -3.04 1.97
C MET A 144 -14.13 -4.10 1.95
N VAL A 145 -14.27 -4.91 3.01
CA VAL A 145 -15.42 -5.81 3.16
C VAL A 145 -16.72 -5.01 3.26
N ASN A 146 -16.76 -3.94 4.06
CA ASN A 146 -17.93 -3.07 4.14
C ASN A 146 -18.25 -2.40 2.79
N VAL A 147 -17.24 -2.00 2.00
CA VAL A 147 -17.43 -1.47 0.63
C VAL A 147 -18.05 -2.52 -0.28
N ILE A 148 -17.59 -3.78 -0.19
CA ILE A 148 -18.15 -4.90 -0.95
C ILE A 148 -19.61 -5.12 -0.54
N GLU A 149 -19.94 -5.09 0.75
CA GLU A 149 -21.32 -5.23 1.22
C GLU A 149 -22.23 -4.10 0.71
N ILE A 150 -21.74 -2.86 0.67
CA ILE A 150 -22.49 -1.71 0.13
C ILE A 150 -22.77 -1.87 -1.37
N ARG A 151 -21.81 -2.39 -2.14
CA ARG A 151 -21.92 -2.51 -3.60
C ARG A 151 -22.62 -3.78 -4.08
N LEU A 152 -22.33 -4.91 -3.43
CA LEU A 152 -22.75 -6.25 -3.84
C LEU A 152 -23.82 -6.86 -2.91
N GLY A 153 -24.12 -6.23 -1.78
CA GLY A 153 -25.15 -6.64 -0.83
C GLY A 153 -24.59 -7.34 0.40
N MET A 154 -25.41 -7.40 1.45
CA MET A 154 -25.05 -8.01 2.75
C MET A 154 -24.60 -9.47 2.59
N LEU A 155 -23.52 -9.87 3.30
CA LEU A 155 -23.04 -11.27 3.33
C LEU A 155 -24.11 -12.28 3.75
N SER A 156 -25.08 -11.85 4.58
CA SER A 156 -26.21 -12.67 5.04
C SER A 156 -27.12 -13.15 3.91
N CYS A 157 -27.17 -12.41 2.78
CA CYS A 157 -27.95 -12.84 1.61
C CYS A 157 -27.27 -13.95 0.80
N GLY A 158 -26.01 -14.29 1.10
CA GLY A 158 -25.34 -15.48 0.58
C GLY A 158 -25.07 -15.46 -0.92
N SER A 159 -25.05 -14.27 -1.55
CA SER A 159 -24.74 -14.15 -2.97
C SER A 159 -23.34 -14.68 -3.27
N ARG A 160 -23.25 -15.65 -4.19
CA ARG A 160 -21.96 -16.30 -4.55
C ARG A 160 -20.92 -15.28 -5.00
N SER A 161 -21.35 -14.21 -5.67
CA SER A 161 -20.46 -13.14 -6.15
C SER A 161 -19.82 -12.38 -4.99
N THR A 162 -20.62 -11.97 -4.00
CA THR A 162 -20.14 -11.26 -2.80
C THR A 162 -19.20 -12.13 -1.98
N VAL A 163 -19.61 -13.38 -1.73
CA VAL A 163 -18.81 -14.33 -0.93
C VAL A 163 -17.48 -14.63 -1.63
N ASN A 164 -17.47 -14.87 -2.94
CA ASN A 164 -16.24 -15.12 -3.69
C ASN A 164 -15.31 -13.89 -3.70
N ALA A 165 -15.87 -12.69 -3.85
CA ALA A 165 -15.09 -11.46 -3.83
C ALA A 165 -14.40 -11.25 -2.46
N VAL A 166 -15.15 -11.37 -1.37
CA VAL A 166 -14.62 -11.25 0.00
C VAL A 166 -13.60 -12.35 0.29
N ALA A 167 -13.90 -13.60 -0.06
CA ALA A 167 -12.98 -14.72 0.15
C ALA A 167 -11.65 -14.51 -0.60
N SER A 168 -11.70 -14.14 -1.89
CA SER A 168 -10.49 -13.87 -2.67
C SER A 168 -9.67 -12.72 -2.08
N MET A 169 -10.34 -11.66 -1.65
CA MET A 169 -9.68 -10.49 -1.07
C MET A 169 -9.02 -10.82 0.28
N ILE A 170 -9.69 -11.58 1.15
CA ILE A 170 -9.11 -12.05 2.42
C ILE A 170 -7.88 -12.92 2.16
N VAL A 171 -7.97 -13.89 1.25
CA VAL A 171 -6.86 -14.81 0.94
C VAL A 171 -5.63 -14.05 0.44
N LEU A 172 -5.82 -13.12 -0.51
CA LEU A 172 -4.73 -12.33 -1.06
C LEU A 172 -4.06 -11.47 0.03
N VAL A 173 -4.84 -10.73 0.80
CA VAL A 173 -4.29 -9.82 1.81
C VAL A 173 -3.65 -10.59 2.97
N THR A 174 -4.25 -11.69 3.46
CA THR A 174 -3.62 -12.53 4.50
C THR A 174 -2.32 -13.16 4.02
N SER A 175 -2.26 -13.65 2.77
CA SER A 175 -1.01 -14.18 2.21
C SER A 175 0.10 -13.12 2.15
N ALA A 176 -0.24 -11.88 1.77
CA ALA A 176 0.69 -10.76 1.75
C ALA A 176 1.15 -10.38 3.17
N LEU A 177 0.24 -10.32 4.14
CA LEU A 177 0.57 -10.07 5.54
C LEU A 177 1.49 -11.15 6.12
N LEU A 178 1.27 -12.43 5.78
CA LEU A 178 2.13 -13.52 6.25
C LEU A 178 3.56 -13.37 5.72
N VAL A 179 3.72 -13.05 4.44
CA VAL A 179 5.04 -12.77 3.84
C VAL A 179 5.69 -11.56 4.50
N TYR A 180 4.93 -10.48 4.72
CA TYR A 180 5.40 -9.28 5.38
C TYR A 180 5.88 -9.55 6.81
N ILE A 181 5.04 -10.20 7.63
CA ILE A 181 5.36 -10.55 9.02
C ILE A 181 6.57 -11.49 9.06
N SER A 182 6.63 -12.50 8.18
CA SER A 182 7.77 -13.42 8.11
C SER A 182 9.07 -12.69 7.78
N THR A 183 9.04 -11.77 6.82
CA THR A 183 10.20 -10.96 6.43
C THR A 183 10.62 -10.02 7.56
N ALA A 184 9.66 -9.36 8.21
CA ALA A 184 9.93 -8.48 9.34
C ALA A 184 10.57 -9.27 10.49
N VAL A 185 9.99 -10.40 10.88
CA VAL A 185 10.55 -11.27 11.94
C VAL A 185 11.93 -11.79 11.56
N TYR A 186 12.15 -12.21 10.32
CA TYR A 186 13.48 -12.63 9.84
C TYR A 186 14.51 -11.50 10.00
N ALA A 187 14.18 -10.29 9.54
CA ALA A 187 15.04 -9.12 9.68
C ALA A 187 15.24 -8.64 11.14
N PHE A 188 14.35 -9.04 12.07
CA PHE A 188 14.51 -8.77 13.50
C PHE A 188 15.35 -9.82 14.23
N LEU A 189 15.41 -11.04 13.70
CA LEU A 189 16.13 -12.16 14.29
C LEU A 189 17.55 -12.31 13.73
N HIS A 190 17.80 -11.88 12.50
CA HIS A 190 19.09 -11.96 11.80
C HIS A 190 19.64 -10.57 11.49
#